data_AF-A0A726NTC8-F1
#
_entry.id   AF-A0A726NTC8-F1
#
_cell.length_a   1.000
_cell.length_b   1.000
_cell.length_c   1.000
_cell.angle_alpha   90.00
_cell.angle_beta   90.00
_cell.angle_gamma   90.00
#
_symmetry.space_group_name_H-M   'P 1'
#
loop_
_entity.id
_entity.type
_entity.pdbx_description
1 polymer ?
#
loop_
_entity_poly.entity_id
_entity_poly.type
_entity_poly.pdbx_seq_one_letter_code
_entity_poly.pdbx_strand_id
1 'polypeptide(L)' 'MPAPVYGANDPRRCSGNSVSEVLDKFRKNYDLIMSLPQETKEEKEFRHCIWLAEKEERERIYQTSIRPFRKATY' A
#
# COMPACT_ATOMS: atom_id res chain seq x y z
N MET A 1 23.32 -6.35 7.20
CA MET A 1 21.91 -6.24 7.62
C MET A 1 21.07 -7.06 6.66
N PRO A 2 20.11 -7.90 7.10
CA PRO A 2 19.19 -8.56 6.19
C PRO A 2 18.35 -7.50 5.46
N ALA A 3 18.03 -7.75 4.19
CA ALA A 3 17.18 -6.85 3.42
C ALA A 3 15.82 -6.69 4.12
N PRO A 4 15.29 -5.46 4.23
CA PRO A 4 13.97 -5.26 4.81
C PRO A 4 12.93 -6.05 4.00
N VAL A 5 12.21 -6.93 4.69
CA VAL A 5 11.19 -7.80 4.08
C VAL A 5 9.90 -6.98 3.93
N TYR A 6 9.94 -5.90 3.13
CA TYR A 6 8.79 -5.01 2.93
C TYR A 6 7.62 -5.79 2.33
N GLY A 7 6.68 -6.24 3.16
CA GLY A 7 5.47 -6.93 2.74
C GLY A 7 5.71 -8.24 1.99
N ALA A 8 6.92 -8.80 1.96
CA ALA A 8 7.20 -10.01 1.18
C ALA A 8 6.42 -11.22 1.71
N ASN A 9 6.13 -11.20 3.02
CA ASN A 9 5.32 -12.18 3.74
C ASN A 9 3.86 -11.73 3.91
N ASP A 10 3.41 -10.64 3.26
CA ASP A 10 2.01 -10.22 3.35
C ASP A 10 1.13 -11.31 2.71
N PRO A 11 0.20 -11.92 3.47
CA PRO A 11 -0.73 -12.92 2.93
C PRO A 11 -1.54 -12.39 1.73
N ARG A 12 -1.74 -11.07 1.66
CA ARG A 12 -2.46 -10.38 0.58
C ARG A 12 -1.65 -10.25 -0.70
N ARG A 13 -0.40 -10.71 -0.71
CA ARG A 13 0.49 -10.63 -1.87
C ARG A 13 0.13 -11.71 -2.90
N CYS A 14 -0.45 -11.30 -4.03
CA CYS A 14 -0.80 -12.20 -5.14
C CYS A 14 0.36 -12.40 -6.14
N SER A 15 1.61 -12.52 -5.67
CA SER A 15 2.75 -12.85 -6.54
C SER A 15 3.16 -14.31 -6.39
N GLY A 16 3.57 -14.96 -7.47
CA GLY A 16 4.01 -16.35 -7.49
C GLY A 16 4.89 -16.65 -8.69
N ASN A 17 5.53 -17.82 -8.70
CA ASN A 17 6.42 -18.24 -9.78
C ASN A 17 5.66 -18.90 -10.94
N SER A 18 4.35 -19.14 -10.77
CA SER A 18 3.47 -19.73 -11.78
C SER A 18 2.09 -19.07 -11.77
N VAL A 19 1.37 -19.19 -12.89
CA VAL A 19 0.02 -18.65 -13.05
C VAL A 19 -0.96 -19.29 -12.06
N SER A 20 -0.89 -20.62 -11.86
CA SER A 20 -1.75 -21.33 -10.91
C SER A 20 -1.57 -20.83 -9.48
N GLU A 21 -0.33 -20.62 -9.05
CA GLU A 21 -0.01 -20.11 -7.71
C GLU A 21 -0.57 -18.70 -7.48
N VAL A 22 -0.49 -17.83 -8.49
CA VAL A 22 -1.07 -16.48 -8.43
C VAL A 22 -2.58 -16.54 -8.30
N LEU A 23 -3.24 -17.40 -9.08
CA LEU A 23 -4.71 -17.55 -9.06
C LEU A 23 -5.20 -18.12 -7.73
N ASP A 24 -4.49 -19.09 -7.15
CA ASP A 24 -4.83 -19.64 -5.83
C ASP A 24 -4.70 -18.60 -4.72
N LYS A 25 -3.65 -17.77 -4.77
CA LYS A 25 -3.48 -16.64 -3.83
C LYS A 25 -4.59 -15.60 -4.00
N PHE A 26 -4.95 -15.28 -5.24
CA PHE A 26 -6.04 -14.36 -5.53
C PHE A 26 -7.37 -14.87 -4.95
N ARG A 27 -7.69 -16.15 -5.17
CA ARG A 27 -8.90 -16.78 -4.64
C ARG A 27 -8.96 -16.70 -3.11
N LYS A 28 -7.88 -17.11 -2.43
CA LYS A 28 -7.80 -17.04 -0.95
C LYS A 28 -8.00 -15.63 -0.42
N ASN A 29 -7.41 -14.64 -1.09
CA ASN A 29 -7.57 -13.24 -0.70
C ASN A 29 -8.99 -12.74 -0.92
N TYR A 30 -9.63 -13.14 -2.03
CA TYR A 30 -11.01 -12.80 -2.30
C TYR A 30 -11.96 -13.41 -1.26
N ASP A 31 -11.81 -14.69 -0.96
CA ASP A 31 -12.60 -15.40 0.06
C ASP A 31 -12.45 -14.74 1.43
N LEU A 32 -11.23 -14.35 1.81
CA LEU A 32 -10.96 -13.63 3.05
C LEU A 32 -11.67 -12.26 3.06
N ILE A 33 -11.55 -11.46 2.00
CA ILE A 33 -12.20 -10.14 1.92
C ILE A 33 -13.72 -10.28 2.00
N MET A 34 -14.29 -11.28 1.35
CA MET A 34 -15.74 -11.54 1.40
C MET A 34 -16.21 -12.06 2.76
N SER A 35 -15.34 -12.73 3.52
CA SER A 35 -15.65 -13.17 4.89
C SER A 35 -15.61 -12.05 5.93
N LEU A 36 -14.95 -10.93 5.63
CA LEU A 36 -14.85 -9.81 6.54
C LEU A 36 -16.18 -9.03 6.59
N PRO A 37 -16.51 -8.42 7.75
CA PRO A 37 -17.64 -7.51 7.84
C PRO A 37 -17.50 -6.40 6.79
N GLN A 38 -18.57 -6.14 6.04
CA GLN A 38 -18.57 -4.99 5.15
C GLN A 38 -18.52 -3.71 5.96
N GLU A 39 -17.55 -2.86 5.67
CA GLU A 39 -17.48 -1.53 6.26
C GLU A 39 -18.76 -0.75 5.94
N THR A 40 -19.29 -0.12 6.98
CA THR A 40 -20.39 0.83 6.86
C THR A 40 -19.95 2.03 6.01
N LYS A 41 -20.94 2.79 5.49
CA LYS A 41 -20.66 3.99 4.69
C LYS A 41 -19.81 5.00 5.49
N GLU A 42 -20.13 5.17 6.76
CA GLU A 42 -19.46 6.10 7.67
C GLU A 42 -17.99 5.71 7.90
N GLU A 43 -17.71 4.43 8.11
CA GLU A 43 -16.33 3.92 8.25
C GLU A 43 -15.53 4.13 6.97
N LYS A 44 -16.13 3.89 5.80
CA LYS A 44 -15.48 4.13 4.50
C LYS A 44 -15.13 5.60 4.31
N GLU A 45 -16.06 6.50 4.62
CA GLU A 45 -15.87 7.95 4.56
C GLU A 45 -14.77 8.40 5.54
N PHE A 46 -14.78 7.89 6.76
CA PHE A 46 -13.75 8.21 7.76
C PHE A 46 -12.35 7.79 7.31
N ARG A 47 -12.18 6.56 6.81
CA ARG A 47 -10.89 6.11 6.26
C ARG A 47 -10.48 6.95 5.05
N HIS A 48 -11.42 7.32 4.20
CA HIS A 48 -11.13 8.16 3.03
C HIS A 48 -10.62 9.54 3.45
N CYS A 49 -11.22 10.16 4.47
CA CYS A 49 -10.76 11.42 5.04
C CYS A 49 -9.32 11.33 5.58
N ILE A 50 -8.98 10.25 6.32
CA ILE A 50 -7.62 10.02 6.80
C ILE A 50 -6.64 9.94 5.61
N TRP A 51 -6.98 9.14 4.60
CA TRP A 51 -6.13 8.99 3.42
C TRP A 51 -5.89 10.30 2.68
N LEU A 52 -6.93 11.15 2.55
CA LEU A 52 -6.80 12.47 1.95
C LEU A 52 -5.87 13.38 2.76
N ALA A 53 -5.97 13.36 4.08
CA ALA A 53 -5.10 14.13 4.96
C ALA A 53 -3.63 13.69 4.86
N GLU A 54 -3.36 12.38 4.87
CA GLU A 54 -2.01 11.83 4.69
C GLU A 54 -1.42 12.20 3.33
N LYS A 55 -2.25 12.15 2.28
CA LYS A 55 -1.84 12.54 0.93
C LYS A 55 -1.48 14.03 0.88
N GLU A 56 -2.31 14.90 1.46
CA GLU A 56 -2.06 16.34 1.50
C GLU A 56 -0.77 16.66 2.27
N GLU A 57 -0.55 16.03 3.42
CA GLU A 57 0.69 16.19 4.19
C GLU A 57 1.92 15.79 3.38
N ARG A 58 1.86 14.64 2.69
CA ARG A 58 2.94 14.18 1.82
C ARG A 58 3.22 15.16 0.69
N GLU A 59 2.18 15.73 0.08
CA GLU A 59 2.31 16.75 -0.95
C GLU A 59 2.92 18.05 -0.41
N ARG A 60 2.52 18.51 0.78
CA ARG A 60 3.15 19.65 1.45
C ARG A 60 4.63 19.39 1.72
N ILE A 61 5.01 18.20 2.17
CA ILE A 61 6.41 17.81 2.33
C ILE A 61 7.13 17.89 1.00
N TYR A 62 6.57 17.38 -0.10
CA TYR A 62 7.23 17.48 -1.41
C TYR A 62 7.39 18.91 -1.92
N GLN A 63 6.45 19.81 -1.63
CA GLN A 63 6.55 21.22 -2.03
C GLN A 63 7.54 22.01 -1.17
N THR A 64 7.57 21.74 0.14
CA THR A 64 8.38 22.50 1.11
C THR A 64 9.76 21.91 1.35
N SER A 65 9.94 20.60 1.12
CA SER A 65 11.25 19.98 1.17
C SER A 65 12.12 20.61 0.09
N ILE A 66 13.24 21.19 0.52
CA ILE A 66 14.29 21.67 -0.37
C ILE A 66 14.67 20.46 -1.23
N ARG A 67 14.38 20.51 -2.54
CA ARG A 67 14.93 19.55 -3.51
C ARG A 67 16.42 19.44 -3.20
N PRO A 68 16.99 18.24 -3.01
CA PRO A 68 18.43 18.12 -2.83
C PRO A 68 19.08 18.91 -3.95
N PHE A 69 19.85 19.95 -3.60
CA PHE A 69 20.67 20.67 -4.55
C PHE A 69 21.36 19.60 -5.39
N ARG A 70 21.09 19.56 -6.70
CA ARG A 70 21.74 18.61 -7.61
C ARG A 70 23.23 18.69 -7.28
N LYS A 71 23.81 17.60 -6.75
CA LYS A 71 25.24 17.60 -6.41
C LYS A 71 25.98 18.09 -7.64
N ALA A 72 26.73 19.18 -7.50
CA ALA A 72 27.55 19.72 -8.57
C ALA A 72 28.46 18.58 -9.04
N THR A 73 28.24 18.13 -10.27
CA THR A 73 29.19 17.29 -10.99
C THR A 73 30.38 18.19 -11.32
N TYR A 74 31.43 18.10 -10.52
CA TYR A 74 32.76 18.55 -10.89
C TYR A 74 33.45 17.47 -11.71
#